data_AF-A0A9D5URN9-F1
#
_entry.id   AF-A0A9D5URN9-F1
#
_cell.length_a   1.000
_cell.length_b   1.000
_cell.length_c   1.000
_cell.angle_alpha   90.00
_cell.angle_beta   90.00
_cell.angle_gamma   90.00
#
_symmetry.space_group_name_H-M   'P 1'
#
loop_
_entity.id
_entity.type
_entity.pdbx_description
1 polymer ?
#
loop_
_entity_poly.entity_id
_entity_poly.type
_entity_poly.pdbx_seq_one_letter_code
_entity_poly.pdbx_strand_id
1 'polypeptide(L)' 'MKFIDPRIDFAFKRIFGSEDAKDVLTSFLESLLDLEGDRRIAELTILDPFLAPRIKE' A
#
# COMPACT_ATOMS: atom_id res chain seq x y z
N MET A 1 -16.13 -8.31 19.41
CA MET A 1 -14.95 -8.35 18.51
C MET A 1 -14.41 -6.94 18.39
N LYS A 2 -13.08 -6.74 18.50
CA LYS A 2 -12.44 -5.46 18.16
C LYS A 2 -12.03 -5.53 16.70
N PHE A 3 -12.66 -4.72 15.86
CA PHE A 3 -12.24 -4.55 14.47
C PHE A 3 -11.22 -3.42 14.39
N ILE A 4 -10.25 -3.58 13.51
CA ILE A 4 -9.33 -2.51 13.17
C ILE A 4 -9.98 -1.72 12.03
N ASP A 5 -10.11 -0.41 12.19
CA ASP A 5 -10.60 0.48 11.13
C ASP A 5 -9.49 0.70 10.09
N PRO A 6 -9.62 0.21 8.85
CA PRO A 6 -8.58 0.33 7.83
C PRO A 6 -8.34 1.78 7.38
N ARG A 7 -9.22 2.72 7.74
CA ARG A 7 -9.04 4.16 7.47
C ARG A 7 -7.99 4.79 8.39
N ILE A 8 -7.59 4.10 9.46
CA ILE A 8 -6.51 4.56 10.34
C ILE A 8 -5.17 4.18 9.70
N ASP A 9 -4.24 5.13 9.63
CA ASP A 9 -2.91 4.94 9.03
C ASP A 9 -2.17 3.70 9.56
N PHE A 10 -2.18 3.49 10.88
CA PHE A 10 -1.59 2.30 11.50
C PHE A 10 -2.22 0.99 11.01
N ALA A 11 -3.54 0.97 10.86
CA ALA A 11 -4.26 -0.19 10.36
C ALA A 11 -3.91 -0.49 8.91
N PHE A 12 -3.90 0.55 8.08
CA PHE A 12 -3.54 0.46 6.68
C PHE A 12 -2.12 -0.12 6.53
N LYS A 13 -1.14 0.43 7.26
CA LYS A 13 0.23 -0.08 7.28
C LYS A 13 0.34 -1.52 7.76
N ARG A 14 -0.51 -1.95 8.71
CA ARG A 14 -0.55 -3.34 9.17
C ARG A 14 -1.14 -4.31 8.16
N ILE A 15 -2.08 -3.84 7.33
CA ILE A 15 -2.74 -4.65 6.30
C ILE A 15 -1.90 -4.71 5.03
N PHE A 16 -1.30 -3.59 4.61
CA PHE A 16 -0.65 -3.44 3.31
C PHE A 16 0.87 -3.19 3.38
N GLY A 17 1.42 -2.85 4.54
CA GLY A 17 2.82 -2.47 4.72
C GLY A 17 3.78 -3.63 4.98
N SER A 18 3.39 -4.86 4.64
CA SER A 18 4.27 -6.04 4.69
C SER A 18 4.51 -6.60 3.30
N GLU A 19 5.68 -7.19 3.07
CA GLU A 19 6.00 -7.82 1.78
C GLU A 19 5.01 -8.94 1.41
N ASP A 20 4.46 -9.67 2.40
CA ASP A 20 3.42 -10.68 2.15
C ASP A 20 2.11 -10.11 1.58
N ALA A 21 1.84 -8.82 1.83
CA ALA A 21 0.62 -8.14 1.38
C ALA A 21 0.84 -7.36 0.09
N LYS A 22 2.02 -7.45 -0.51
CA LYS A 22 2.46 -6.66 -1.66
C LYS A 22 1.58 -6.85 -2.89
N ASP A 23 1.13 -8.08 -3.15
CA ASP A 23 0.22 -8.36 -4.27
C ASP A 23 -1.15 -7.72 -4.07
N VAL A 24 -1.65 -7.75 -2.83
CA VAL A 24 -2.94 -7.15 -2.46
C VAL A 24 -2.85 -5.62 -2.53
N LEU A 25 -1.75 -5.04 -2.04
CA LEU A 25 -1.48 -3.61 -2.16
C LEU A 25 -1.38 -3.18 -3.63
N THR A 26 -0.71 -3.97 -4.47
CA THR A 26 -0.57 -3.70 -5.91
C THR A 26 -1.94 -3.69 -6.57
N SER A 27 -2.75 -4.73 -6.37
CA SER A 27 -4.09 -4.80 -6.95
C SER A 27 -5.01 -3.67 -6.45
N PHE A 28 -4.89 -3.30 -5.17
CA PHE A 28 -5.61 -2.15 -4.62
C PHE A 28 -5.23 -0.84 -5.31
N LEU A 29 -3.94 -0.57 -5.50
CA LEU A 29 -3.45 0.64 -6.16
C LEU A 29 -3.82 0.66 -7.64
N GLU A 30 -3.69 -0.46 -8.35
CA GLU A 30 -4.10 -0.56 -9.75
C GLU A 30 -5.58 -0.25 -9.92
N SER A 31 -6.44 -0.78 -9.04
CA SER A 31 -7.87 -0.51 -9.07
C SER A 31 -8.21 0.93 -8.67
N LEU A 32 -7.49 1.48 -7.68
CA LEU A 32 -7.71 2.84 -7.19
C LEU A 32 -7.28 3.91 -8.21
N LEU A 33 -6.22 3.63 -8.97
CA LEU A 33 -5.62 4.55 -9.94
C LEU A 33 -6.04 4.26 -11.39
N ASP A 34 -6.92 3.27 -11.61
CA ASP A 34 -7.39 2.84 -12.93
C ASP A 34 -6.21 2.47 -13.88
N LEU A 35 -5.27 1.69 -13.35
CA LEU A 35 -4.09 1.20 -14.06
C LEU A 35 -4.40 -0.14 -14.72
N GLU A 36 -4.43 -0.14 -16.04
CA GLU A 36 -4.71 -1.33 -16.85
C GLU A 36 -3.72 -1.47 -18.02
N GLY A 37 -3.59 -2.69 -18.53
CA GLY A 37 -2.71 -3.02 -19.66
C GLY A 37 -1.26 -2.61 -19.39
N ASP A 38 -0.70 -1.81 -20.29
CA ASP A 38 0.68 -1.31 -20.21
C ASP A 38 0.93 -0.32 -19.06
N ARG A 39 -0.13 0.15 -18.38
CA ARG A 39 -0.03 1.07 -17.23
C ARG A 39 0.07 0.35 -15.89
N ARG A 40 0.03 -0.99 -15.88
CA ARG A 40 0.15 -1.79 -14.66
C ARG A 40 1.47 -1.56 -13.93
N ILE A 41 1.44 -1.81 -12.62
CA ILE A 41 2.60 -1.60 -11.76
C ILE A 41 3.61 -2.72 -12.04
N ALA A 42 4.79 -2.37 -12.58
CA ALA A 42 5.85 -3.32 -12.86
C ALA A 42 6.59 -3.77 -11.59
N GLU A 43 6.81 -2.83 -10.66
CA GLU A 43 7.51 -3.09 -9.41
C GLU A 43 6.97 -2.17 -8.31
N LEU A 44 6.82 -2.73 -7.11
CA LEU A 44 6.45 -2.02 -5.91
C LEU A 44 7.55 -2.24 -4.87
N THR A 45 7.99 -1.18 -4.17
CA THR A 45 8.91 -1.29 -3.05
C THR A 45 8.27 -0.65 -1.83
N ILE A 46 8.11 -1.42 -0.75
CA ILE A 46 7.61 -0.91 0.51
C ILE A 46 8.81 -0.31 1.26
N LEU A 47 8.84 1.02 1.35
CA LEU A 47 9.73 1.69 2.29
C LEU A 47 9.23 1.45 3.72
N ASP A 48 10.13 1.51 4.71
CA ASP A 48 9.76 1.30 6.12
C ASP A 48 8.50 2.11 6.47
N PRO A 49 7.35 1.44 6.69
CA PRO A 49 6.07 2.11 6.81
C PRO A 49 5.94 2.90 8.12
N PHE A 50 6.84 2.65 9.08
CA PHE A 50 6.86 3.33 10.37
C PHE A 50 7.80 4.53 10.39
N LEU A 51 8.65 4.70 9.37
CA LEU A 51 9.44 5.91 9.20
C LEU A 51 8.61 6.99 8.51
N ALA A 52 8.79 8.24 8.93
CA ALA A 52 8.19 9.37 8.25
C ALA A 52 8.72 9.44 6.80
N PRO A 53 7.84 9.65 5.80
CA PRO A 53 8.27 9.74 4.41
C PRO A 53 9.24 10.90 4.25
N ARG A 54 10.39 10.65 3.60
CA ARG A 54 11.33 11.70 3.23
C ARG A 54 10.78 12.39 1.99
N ILE A 55 9.92 13.40 2.21
CA ILE A 55 9.47 14.27 1.13
C ILE A 55 10.68 15.12 0.71
N LYS A 56 11.24 14.85 -0.47
CA LYS A 56 12.20 15.77 -1.08
C LYS A 56 11.38 16.90 -1.73
N GLU A 57 11.62 18.14 -1.29
CA GLU A 57 11.18 19.36 -1.97
C GLU A 57 11.79 19.48 -3.37
#